data_AF-A0A831SMC9-F1
#
_entry.id   AF-A0A831SMC9-F1
#
_cell.length_a   1.000
_cell.length_b   1.000
_cell.length_c   1.000
_cell.angle_alpha   90.00
_cell.angle_beta   90.00
_cell.angle_gamma   90.00
#
_symmetry.space_group_name_H-M   'P 1'
#
loop_
_entity.id
_entity.type
_entity.pdbx_description
1 polymer ?
#
loop_
_entity_poly.entity_id
_entity_poly.type
_entity_poly.pdbx_seq_one_letter_code
_entity_poly.pdbx_strand_id
1 'polypeptide(L)'
;MLSVQEKNEKVYGFVSTFNFYTVDKRGFITGGFRQENTWKNYPVCPSCALTLEEGKKYLQNNLNFNFYGFRYLLIPKFIKGVRKNIQKEIFKRIELQKDPRFREKAMKHLTNDENEALETMSEQRNYLNNNFLFYSAPKGFDGAVFNILLYIEDILPSRLKRLFLAKEKIDQEEIFKNCMVATFNDKGKKDGEMPLEFNFGVLRTFFPKVSNNRTFDKYFLDIVNKIFTNKPINYDFLLNFIMQKIRDDFING
;
A
#
# COMPACT_ATOMS: atom_id res chain seq x y z
N MET A 1 -10.37 2.13 6.81
CA MET A 1 -11.65 1.46 7.14
C MET A 1 -12.76 2.20 6.41
N LEU A 2 -13.45 1.55 5.47
CA LEU A 2 -14.58 2.14 4.72
C LEU A 2 -15.72 2.40 5.72
N SER A 3 -16.10 3.66 5.95
CA SER A 3 -17.21 3.99 6.85
C SER A 3 -18.49 4.12 6.02
N VAL A 4 -19.39 3.15 6.17
CA VAL A 4 -20.79 3.25 5.74
C VAL A 4 -21.61 3.47 7.01
N GLN A 5 -22.01 4.71 7.28
CA GLN A 5 -22.85 5.05 8.43
C GLN A 5 -24.24 5.41 7.95
N GLU A 6 -25.20 4.51 8.20
CA GLU A 6 -26.62 4.71 7.97
C GLU A 6 -27.42 4.25 9.19
N LYS A 7 -28.50 4.94 9.53
CA LYS A 7 -29.44 4.48 10.55
C LYS A 7 -30.25 3.31 9.97
N ASN A 8 -30.24 2.17 10.64
CA ASN A 8 -31.01 0.99 10.23
C ASN A 8 -31.60 0.30 11.46
N GLU A 9 -32.86 -0.14 11.36
CA GLU A 9 -33.55 -0.86 12.44
C GLU A 9 -32.99 -2.28 12.62
N LYS A 10 -32.42 -2.87 11.57
CA LYS A 10 -31.82 -4.21 11.59
C LYS A 10 -30.32 -4.14 11.35
N VAL A 11 -29.56 -4.78 12.25
CA VAL A 11 -28.11 -4.88 12.18
C VAL A 11 -27.64 -6.30 12.45
N TYR A 12 -26.49 -6.66 11.88
CA TYR A 12 -25.77 -7.89 12.12
C TYR A 12 -24.58 -7.60 13.05
N GLY A 13 -24.25 -8.55 13.92
CA GLY A 13 -23.08 -8.48 14.81
C GLY A 13 -21.91 -9.37 14.43
N PHE A 14 -22.07 -10.22 13.41
CA PHE A 14 -21.08 -11.24 13.04
C PHE A 14 -20.50 -11.05 11.64
N VAL A 15 -20.58 -9.84 11.08
CA VAL A 15 -20.00 -9.57 9.77
C VAL A 15 -18.47 -9.55 9.90
N SER A 16 -17.82 -10.54 9.29
CA SER A 16 -16.36 -10.71 9.29
C SER A 16 -15.82 -10.64 7.87
N THR A 17 -15.94 -9.48 7.23
CA THR A 17 -15.41 -9.25 5.86
C THR A 17 -13.89 -9.45 5.82
N PHE A 18 -13.20 -9.03 6.87
CA PHE A 18 -11.83 -9.39 7.14
C PHE A 18 -11.74 -9.95 8.56
N ASN A 19 -10.96 -11.01 8.73
CA ASN A 19 -10.86 -11.78 9.98
C ASN A 19 -10.09 -11.08 11.12
N PHE A 20 -10.10 -9.74 11.18
CA PHE A 20 -9.49 -8.97 12.27
C PHE A 20 -10.42 -8.78 13.48
N TYR A 21 -11.72 -8.99 13.30
CA TYR A 21 -12.70 -8.94 14.38
C TYR A 21 -13.14 -10.35 14.72
N THR A 22 -12.69 -10.88 15.86
CA THR A 22 -13.05 -12.22 16.32
C THR A 22 -13.84 -12.14 17.62
N VAL A 23 -14.90 -12.93 17.69
CA VAL A 23 -15.89 -12.98 18.79
C VAL A 23 -15.70 -14.23 19.65
N ASP A 24 -14.73 -15.06 19.28
CA ASP A 24 -14.36 -16.33 19.93
C ASP A 24 -13.64 -16.11 21.28
N LYS A 25 -13.09 -14.92 21.52
CA LYS A 25 -12.29 -14.60 22.70
C LYS A 25 -13.07 -13.79 23.73
N ARG A 26 -13.00 -14.21 25.00
CA ARG A 26 -13.75 -13.67 26.15
C ARG A 26 -13.69 -12.15 26.31
N GLY A 27 -12.60 -11.50 25.89
CA GLY A 27 -12.40 -10.06 25.99
C GLY A 27 -12.99 -9.19 24.88
N PHE A 28 -13.52 -9.77 23.78
CA PHE A 28 -13.91 -9.01 22.58
C PHE A 28 -15.43 -8.74 22.45
N ILE A 29 -16.24 -9.22 23.39
CA ILE A 29 -17.70 -9.03 23.39
C ILE A 29 -18.10 -8.05 24.50
N THR A 30 -18.63 -6.86 24.15
CA THR A 30 -19.26 -5.98 25.14
C THR A 30 -20.54 -6.62 25.70
N GLY A 31 -20.73 -6.51 27.01
CA GLY A 31 -21.88 -7.13 27.69
C GLY A 31 -21.64 -8.54 28.23
N GLY A 32 -20.39 -8.90 28.54
CA GLY A 32 -20.06 -10.09 29.33
C GLY A 32 -20.04 -11.41 28.54
N PHE A 33 -19.49 -11.40 27.32
CA PHE A 33 -19.37 -12.59 26.48
C PHE A 33 -20.69 -13.24 26.04
N ARG A 34 -21.75 -12.45 26.00
CA ARG A 34 -23.06 -12.84 25.45
C ARG A 34 -23.07 -12.64 23.94
N GLN A 35 -23.04 -13.73 23.19
CA GLN A 35 -23.01 -13.70 21.72
C GLN A 35 -24.21 -12.93 21.13
N GLU A 36 -25.38 -12.96 21.78
CA GLU A 36 -26.54 -12.18 21.34
C GLU A 36 -26.33 -10.64 21.36
N ASN A 37 -25.31 -10.15 22.08
CA ASN A 37 -24.98 -8.73 22.17
C ASN A 37 -23.87 -8.29 21.20
N THR A 38 -23.33 -9.19 20.38
CA THR A 38 -22.18 -8.88 19.50
C THR A 38 -22.46 -7.72 18.54
N TRP A 39 -23.71 -7.52 18.12
CA TRP A 39 -24.12 -6.38 17.29
C TRP A 39 -23.86 -5.02 17.95
N LYS A 40 -23.72 -4.94 19.28
CA LYS A 40 -23.37 -3.70 19.98
C LYS A 40 -21.92 -3.27 19.76
N ASN A 41 -21.03 -4.23 19.45
CA ASN A 41 -19.62 -3.95 19.17
C ASN A 41 -19.39 -3.42 17.76
N TYR A 42 -20.04 -4.08 16.79
CA TYR A 42 -19.82 -3.84 15.37
C TYR A 42 -21.14 -4.02 14.61
N PRO A 43 -22.11 -3.09 14.79
CA PRO A 43 -23.39 -3.16 14.10
C PRO A 43 -23.20 -2.89 12.62
N VAL A 44 -23.51 -3.87 11.78
CA VAL A 44 -23.43 -3.73 10.32
C VAL A 44 -24.81 -3.98 9.73
N CYS A 45 -25.33 -3.03 8.94
CA CYS A 45 -26.62 -3.23 8.29
C CYS A 45 -26.53 -4.33 7.19
N PRO A 46 -27.64 -5.02 6.84
CA PRO A 46 -27.59 -6.10 5.84
C PRO A 46 -27.01 -5.69 4.48
N SER A 47 -27.41 -4.53 3.95
CA SER A 47 -26.86 -3.98 2.70
C SER A 47 -25.42 -3.50 2.86
N CYS A 48 -25.05 -3.00 4.04
CA CYS A 48 -23.69 -2.62 4.38
C CYS A 48 -22.76 -3.84 4.32
N ALA A 49 -23.21 -4.98 4.83
CA ALA A 49 -22.43 -6.23 4.79
C ALA A 49 -22.12 -6.64 3.34
N LEU A 50 -23.13 -6.63 2.46
CA LEU A 50 -22.93 -6.90 1.03
C LEU A 50 -21.98 -5.88 0.39
N THR A 51 -22.12 -4.60 0.72
CA THR A 51 -21.24 -3.52 0.21
C THR A 51 -19.80 -3.72 0.65
N LEU A 52 -19.58 -4.15 1.90
CA LEU A 52 -18.25 -4.45 2.43
C LEU A 52 -17.62 -5.65 1.71
N GLU A 53 -18.36 -6.73 1.46
CA GLU A 53 -17.88 -7.89 0.72
C GLU A 53 -17.50 -7.54 -0.72
N GLU A 54 -18.36 -6.81 -1.44
CA GLU A 54 -18.06 -6.37 -2.80
C GLU A 54 -16.89 -5.38 -2.83
N GLY A 55 -16.81 -4.49 -1.85
CA GLY A 55 -15.67 -3.59 -1.67
C GLY A 55 -14.36 -4.35 -1.43
N LYS A 56 -14.38 -5.40 -0.62
CA LYS A 56 -13.21 -6.26 -0.39
C LYS A 56 -12.78 -6.98 -1.66
N LYS A 57 -13.71 -7.58 -2.41
CA LYS A 57 -13.41 -8.22 -3.70
C LYS A 57 -12.80 -7.22 -4.68
N TYR A 58 -13.35 -6.01 -4.74
CA TYR A 58 -12.79 -4.94 -5.57
C TYR A 58 -11.36 -4.57 -5.15
N LEU A 59 -11.11 -4.41 -3.84
CA LEU A 59 -9.76 -4.14 -3.33
C LEU A 59 -8.78 -5.25 -3.72
N GLN A 60 -9.16 -6.51 -3.54
CA GLN A 60 -8.34 -7.67 -3.87
C GLN A 60 -7.96 -7.73 -5.35
N ASN A 61 -8.93 -7.49 -6.23
CA ASN A 61 -8.76 -7.65 -7.67
C ASN A 61 -8.14 -6.44 -8.34
N ASN A 62 -8.43 -5.23 -7.84
CA ASN A 62 -8.10 -3.98 -8.52
C ASN A 62 -7.05 -3.15 -7.77
N LEU A 63 -7.06 -3.15 -6.44
CA LEU A 63 -6.29 -2.21 -5.62
C LEU A 63 -5.33 -2.91 -4.64
N ASN A 64 -4.85 -4.09 -5.01
CA ASN A 64 -3.89 -4.88 -4.24
C ASN A 64 -2.58 -4.95 -5.01
N PHE A 65 -1.51 -4.40 -4.43
CA PHE A 65 -0.25 -4.17 -5.12
C PHE A 65 0.93 -4.69 -4.33
N ASN A 66 2.00 -5.03 -5.03
CA ASN A 66 3.28 -5.43 -4.44
C ASN A 66 4.11 -4.21 -4.04
N PHE A 67 4.93 -4.37 -3.00
CA PHE A 67 5.84 -3.34 -2.49
C PHE A 67 7.10 -4.00 -1.91
N TYR A 68 8.06 -4.36 -2.76
CA TYR A 68 9.39 -4.85 -2.40
C TYR A 68 9.43 -5.92 -1.29
N GLY A 69 8.60 -6.96 -1.46
CA GLY A 69 8.46 -8.07 -0.51
C GLY A 69 7.25 -7.96 0.42
N PHE A 70 6.49 -6.87 0.33
CA PHE A 70 5.20 -6.69 1.00
C PHE A 70 4.05 -6.59 0.00
N ARG A 71 2.82 -6.68 0.51
CA ARG A 71 1.61 -6.33 -0.21
C ARG A 71 0.88 -5.22 0.52
N TYR A 72 0.23 -4.34 -0.24
CA TYR A 72 -0.66 -3.33 0.31
C TYR A 72 -1.96 -3.23 -0.46
N LEU A 73 -3.04 -2.92 0.27
CA LEU A 73 -4.28 -2.43 -0.32
C LEU A 73 -4.24 -0.91 -0.40
N LEU A 74 -4.52 -0.37 -1.57
CA LEU A 74 -4.80 1.05 -1.76
C LEU A 74 -6.30 1.29 -1.56
N ILE A 75 -6.68 2.10 -0.58
CA ILE A 75 -8.08 2.31 -0.21
C ILE A 75 -8.44 3.78 -0.45
N PRO A 76 -9.10 4.11 -1.57
CA PRO A 76 -9.66 5.43 -1.83
C PRO A 76 -10.74 5.79 -0.81
N LYS A 77 -10.58 6.93 -0.14
CA LYS A 77 -11.55 7.49 0.80
C LYS A 77 -12.00 8.85 0.29
N PHE A 78 -13.13 8.88 -0.41
CA PHE A 78 -13.67 10.11 -0.97
C PHE A 78 -14.13 11.08 0.11
N ILE A 79 -13.87 12.37 -0.13
CA ILE A 79 -14.42 13.45 0.67
C ILE A 79 -15.94 13.50 0.47
N LYS A 80 -16.67 13.79 1.55
CA LYS A 80 -18.13 13.91 1.51
C LYS A 80 -18.56 14.97 0.48
N GLY A 81 -19.54 14.65 -0.35
CA GLY A 81 -20.10 15.57 -1.35
C GLY A 81 -19.44 15.51 -2.73
N VAL A 82 -18.39 14.71 -2.92
CA VAL A 82 -17.84 14.47 -4.26
C VAL A 82 -18.87 13.78 -5.15
N ARG A 83 -19.11 14.35 -6.34
CA ARG A 83 -20.11 13.85 -7.29
C ARG A 83 -19.78 12.43 -7.75
N LYS A 84 -20.81 11.58 -7.90
CA LYS A 84 -20.65 10.17 -8.29
C LYS A 84 -19.94 9.98 -9.63
N ASN A 85 -20.10 10.90 -10.59
CA ASN A 85 -19.42 10.83 -11.88
C ASN A 85 -17.89 10.98 -11.73
N ILE A 86 -17.42 11.87 -10.84
CA ILE A 86 -15.99 12.04 -10.53
C ILE A 86 -15.44 10.75 -9.90
N GLN A 87 -16.18 10.16 -8.95
CA GLN A 87 -15.77 8.90 -8.32
C GLN A 87 -15.62 7.78 -9.37
N LYS A 88 -16.61 7.65 -10.27
CA LYS A 88 -16.59 6.68 -11.36
C LYS A 88 -15.43 6.90 -12.33
N GLU A 89 -15.11 8.16 -12.67
CA GLU A 89 -13.99 8.47 -13.55
C GLU A 89 -12.66 8.02 -12.93
N ILE A 90 -12.46 8.25 -11.63
CA ILE A 90 -11.25 7.85 -10.93
C ILE A 90 -11.10 6.33 -10.93
N PHE A 91 -12.14 5.58 -10.59
CA PHE A 91 -12.09 4.10 -10.66
C PHE A 91 -11.86 3.60 -12.09
N LYS A 92 -12.49 4.21 -13.10
CA LYS A 92 -12.27 3.85 -14.50
C LYS A 92 -10.81 4.06 -14.92
N ARG A 93 -10.16 5.15 -14.49
CA ARG A 93 -8.73 5.39 -14.77
C ARG A 93 -7.85 4.30 -14.16
N ILE A 94 -8.13 3.91 -12.92
CA ILE A 94 -7.40 2.81 -12.26
C ILE A 94 -7.58 1.50 -13.03
N GLU A 95 -8.81 1.18 -13.44
CA GLU A 95 -9.11 -0.04 -14.20
C GLU A 95 -8.42 -0.05 -15.58
N LEU A 96 -8.43 1.08 -16.29
CA LEU A 96 -7.72 1.22 -17.57
C LEU A 96 -6.22 1.03 -17.43
N GLN A 97 -5.62 1.49 -16.32
CA GLN A 97 -4.19 1.34 -16.09
C GLN A 97 -3.75 -0.13 -15.94
N LYS A 98 -4.65 -0.99 -15.44
CA LYS A 98 -4.37 -2.43 -15.33
C LYS A 98 -4.39 -3.15 -16.67
N ASP A 99 -5.10 -2.59 -17.66
CA ASP A 99 -5.20 -3.17 -18.99
C ASP A 99 -3.93 -2.84 -19.79
N PRO A 100 -3.11 -3.85 -20.18
CA PRO A 100 -1.87 -3.62 -20.92
C PRO A 100 -2.06 -2.85 -22.24
N ARG A 101 -3.28 -2.86 -22.81
CA ARG A 101 -3.61 -2.14 -24.05
C ARG A 101 -3.74 -0.63 -23.85
N PHE A 102 -4.09 -0.20 -22.64
CA PHE A 102 -4.32 1.20 -22.29
C PHE A 102 -3.29 1.74 -21.30
N ARG A 103 -2.47 0.86 -20.73
CA ARG A 103 -1.37 1.24 -19.82
C ARG A 103 -0.42 2.20 -20.51
N GLU A 104 -0.19 3.33 -19.86
CA GLU A 104 0.77 4.31 -20.36
C GLU A 104 2.20 3.81 -20.10
N LYS A 105 2.96 3.61 -21.20
CA LYS A 105 4.32 3.04 -21.13
C LYS A 105 5.34 3.95 -20.44
N ALA A 106 5.06 5.24 -20.31
CA ALA A 106 5.95 6.23 -19.71
C ALA A 106 5.72 6.41 -18.20
N MET A 107 4.88 5.59 -17.59
CA MET A 107 4.51 5.76 -16.20
C MET A 107 5.67 5.51 -15.26
N LYS A 108 5.80 6.41 -14.28
CA LYS A 108 6.82 6.34 -13.25
C LYS A 108 6.29 5.48 -12.13
N HIS A 109 7.12 4.54 -11.69
CA HIS A 109 6.77 3.66 -10.58
C HIS A 109 7.56 4.03 -9.33
N LEU A 110 6.87 4.03 -8.19
CA LEU A 110 7.52 4.08 -6.87
C LEU A 110 7.74 2.67 -6.33
N THR A 111 6.96 1.69 -6.78
CA THR A 111 7.01 0.28 -6.36
C THR A 111 7.45 -0.67 -7.48
N ASN A 112 7.54 -1.95 -7.16
CA ASN A 112 7.83 -3.03 -8.11
C ASN A 112 6.56 -3.64 -8.73
N ASP A 113 5.40 -3.00 -8.58
CA ASP A 113 4.16 -3.47 -9.20
C ASP A 113 3.94 -2.79 -10.55
N GLU A 114 3.94 -3.56 -11.63
CA GLU A 114 3.73 -3.03 -12.98
C GLU A 114 2.34 -2.41 -13.19
N ASN A 115 1.36 -2.77 -12.36
CA ASN A 115 0.00 -2.22 -12.40
C ASN A 115 -0.19 -1.11 -11.37
N GLU A 116 0.88 -0.57 -10.79
CA GLU A 116 0.80 0.47 -9.77
C GLU A 116 -0.10 1.63 -10.20
N ALA A 117 -1.00 2.04 -9.30
CA ALA A 117 -1.94 3.14 -9.54
C ALA A 117 -1.49 4.48 -8.95
N LEU A 118 -0.34 4.56 -8.26
CA LEU A 118 0.04 5.72 -7.46
C LEU A 118 0.24 6.99 -8.28
N GLU A 119 0.84 6.90 -9.47
CA GLU A 119 0.99 8.05 -10.36
C GLU A 119 -0.38 8.53 -10.85
N THR A 120 -1.25 7.63 -11.32
CA THR A 120 -2.65 7.95 -11.67
C THR A 120 -3.40 8.62 -10.51
N MET A 121 -3.20 8.14 -9.28
CA MET A 121 -3.81 8.75 -8.08
C MET A 121 -3.22 10.11 -7.75
N SER A 122 -1.96 10.38 -8.13
CA SER A 122 -1.28 11.66 -7.90
C SER A 122 -1.80 12.79 -8.80
N GLU A 123 -2.34 12.43 -9.97
CA GLU A 123 -2.91 13.37 -10.94
C GLU A 123 -4.30 13.87 -10.53
N GLN A 124 -4.95 13.15 -9.61
CA GLN A 124 -6.28 13.52 -9.17
C GLN A 124 -6.24 14.81 -8.34
N ARG A 125 -7.34 15.56 -8.38
CA ARG A 125 -7.56 16.62 -7.40
C ARG A 125 -7.77 15.98 -6.02
N ASN A 126 -7.61 16.77 -4.96
CA ASN A 126 -7.82 16.34 -3.58
C ASN A 126 -9.32 16.08 -3.25
N TYR A 127 -9.99 15.25 -4.03
CA TYR A 127 -11.36 14.77 -3.81
C TYR A 127 -11.41 13.52 -2.94
N LEU A 128 -10.26 12.94 -2.66
CA LEU A 128 -10.14 11.76 -1.84
C LEU A 128 -8.83 11.79 -1.07
N ASN A 129 -8.76 10.92 -0.08
CA ASN A 129 -7.51 10.47 0.49
C ASN A 129 -7.23 9.03 0.05
N ASN A 130 -5.94 8.68 -0.02
CA ASN A 130 -5.46 7.35 -0.28
C ASN A 130 -4.96 6.76 1.03
N ASN A 131 -5.55 5.66 1.48
CA ASN A 131 -5.06 4.93 2.64
C ASN A 131 -4.34 3.66 2.17
N PHE A 132 -3.22 3.33 2.80
CA PHE A 132 -2.38 2.19 2.45
C PHE A 132 -2.44 1.19 3.59
N LEU A 133 -2.95 -0.01 3.32
CA LEU A 133 -2.99 -1.09 4.30
C LEU A 133 -1.98 -2.18 3.89
N PHE A 134 -0.78 -2.12 4.44
CA PHE A 134 0.21 -3.17 4.29
C PHE A 134 -0.18 -4.37 5.13
N TYR A 135 -0.10 -5.56 4.54
CA TYR A 135 -0.59 -6.76 5.19
C TYR A 135 0.24 -7.99 4.85
N SER A 136 0.09 -9.03 5.69
CA SER A 136 0.55 -10.39 5.42
C SER A 136 -0.63 -11.35 5.58
N ALA A 137 -0.88 -12.15 4.55
CA ALA A 137 -1.93 -13.17 4.55
C ALA A 137 -1.32 -14.51 4.11
N PRO A 138 -0.62 -15.22 5.03
CA PRO A 138 0.16 -16.41 4.69
C PRO A 138 -0.69 -17.60 4.21
N LYS A 139 -2.01 -17.55 4.42
CA LYS A 139 -3.00 -18.54 3.96
C LYS A 139 -3.87 -18.01 2.80
N GLY A 140 -3.39 -17.00 2.08
CA GLY A 140 -4.15 -16.32 1.03
C GLY A 140 -4.99 -15.17 1.57
N PHE A 141 -5.43 -14.27 0.67
CA PHE A 141 -6.15 -13.04 1.01
C PHE A 141 -7.44 -13.28 1.80
N ASP A 142 -8.18 -14.33 1.44
CA ASP A 142 -9.41 -14.79 2.11
C ASP A 142 -9.16 -15.89 3.14
N GLY A 143 -7.90 -16.14 3.49
CA GLY A 143 -7.52 -17.13 4.48
C GLY A 143 -7.92 -16.73 5.90
N ALA A 144 -7.80 -17.69 6.82
CA ALA A 144 -8.11 -17.48 8.24
C ALA A 144 -7.23 -16.43 8.93
N VAL A 145 -6.07 -16.07 8.36
CA VAL A 145 -5.09 -15.15 8.96
C VAL A 145 -4.85 -13.96 8.04
N PHE A 146 -5.17 -12.76 8.55
CA PHE A 146 -4.90 -11.49 7.89
C PHE A 146 -4.22 -10.53 8.88
N ASN A 147 -2.89 -10.38 8.76
CA ASN A 147 -2.09 -9.55 9.66
C ASN A 147 -1.88 -8.17 9.05
N ILE A 148 -2.28 -7.12 9.77
CA ILE A 148 -1.98 -5.74 9.39
C ILE A 148 -0.54 -5.43 9.83
N LEU A 149 0.30 -5.02 8.89
CA LEU A 149 1.71 -4.70 9.14
C LEU A 149 1.92 -3.20 9.34
N LEU A 150 1.24 -2.38 8.53
CA LEU A 150 1.29 -0.92 8.59
C LEU A 150 0.01 -0.36 7.95
N TYR A 151 -0.56 0.66 8.57
CA TYR A 151 -1.68 1.40 8.01
C TYR A 151 -1.29 2.88 7.93
N ILE A 152 -1.17 3.39 6.71
CA ILE A 152 -0.86 4.80 6.42
C ILE A 152 -2.15 5.47 5.99
N GLU A 153 -2.57 6.50 6.71
CA GLU A 153 -3.88 7.12 6.51
C GLU A 153 -3.79 8.51 5.90
N ASP A 154 -4.86 8.86 5.21
CA ASP A 154 -5.21 10.20 4.77
C ASP A 154 -4.17 10.85 3.82
N ILE A 155 -3.57 10.06 2.92
CA ILE A 155 -2.60 10.56 1.93
C ILE A 155 -3.31 11.21 0.74
N LEU A 156 -3.19 12.53 0.64
CA LEU A 156 -3.78 13.29 -0.47
C LEU A 156 -3.09 12.99 -1.82
N PRO A 157 -3.83 13.05 -2.95
CA PRO A 157 -3.25 13.07 -4.30
C PRO A 157 -2.09 14.05 -4.45
N SER A 158 -2.25 15.28 -3.95
CA SER A 158 -1.18 16.28 -3.93
C SER A 158 0.09 15.85 -3.17
N ARG A 159 -0.04 15.00 -2.14
CA ARG A 159 1.12 14.43 -1.44
C ARG A 159 1.86 13.42 -2.33
N LEU A 160 1.12 12.54 -2.99
CA LEU A 160 1.69 11.60 -3.97
C LEU A 160 2.39 12.35 -5.10
N LYS A 161 1.76 13.42 -5.61
CA LYS A 161 2.37 14.26 -6.66
C LYS A 161 3.71 14.84 -6.23
N ARG A 162 3.82 15.28 -4.97
CA ARG A 162 5.11 15.74 -4.41
C ARG A 162 6.16 14.63 -4.32
N LEU A 163 5.77 13.37 -4.11
CA LEU A 163 6.71 12.24 -4.13
C LEU A 163 7.23 11.99 -5.55
N PHE A 164 6.35 11.99 -6.55
CA PHE A 164 6.76 11.85 -7.95
C PHE A 164 7.66 13.00 -8.42
N LEU A 165 7.33 14.25 -8.09
CA LEU A 165 8.21 15.39 -8.37
C LEU A 165 9.57 15.30 -7.66
N ALA A 166 9.63 14.71 -6.46
CA ALA A 166 10.90 14.49 -5.77
C ALA A 166 11.71 13.38 -6.44
N LYS A 167 11.06 12.27 -6.82
CA LYS A 167 11.67 11.20 -7.62
C LYS A 167 12.25 11.76 -8.91
N GLU A 168 11.48 12.53 -9.66
CA GLU A 168 11.93 13.16 -10.90
C GLU A 168 13.20 13.98 -10.72
N LYS A 169 13.28 14.78 -9.65
CA LYS A 169 14.49 15.56 -9.36
C LYS A 169 15.70 14.67 -9.11
N ILE A 170 15.53 13.64 -8.29
CA ILE A 170 16.61 12.68 -7.95
C ILE A 170 17.07 11.92 -9.20
N ASP A 171 16.14 11.47 -10.03
CA ASP A 171 16.45 10.74 -11.27
C ASP A 171 17.22 11.62 -12.28
N GLN A 172 17.17 12.94 -12.14
CA GLN A 172 17.94 13.87 -12.98
C GLN A 172 19.34 14.17 -12.45
N GLU A 173 19.67 13.78 -11.22
CA GLU A 173 21.01 13.96 -10.64
C GLU A 173 22.05 13.12 -11.39
N GLU A 174 23.25 13.67 -11.56
CA GLU A 174 24.32 13.02 -12.33
C GLU A 174 24.66 11.63 -11.79
N ILE A 175 24.66 11.46 -10.46
CA ILE A 175 24.93 10.18 -9.81
C ILE A 175 23.90 9.09 -10.18
N PHE A 176 22.64 9.43 -10.45
CA PHE A 176 21.62 8.49 -10.91
C PHE A 176 21.75 8.26 -12.42
N LYS A 177 21.92 9.34 -13.19
CA LYS A 177 22.10 9.27 -14.66
C LYS A 177 23.29 8.44 -15.10
N ASN A 178 24.40 8.53 -14.37
CA ASN A 178 25.65 7.85 -14.70
C ASN A 178 25.71 6.42 -14.12
N CYS A 179 24.81 6.06 -13.22
CA CYS A 179 24.75 4.72 -12.65
C CYS A 179 23.89 3.83 -13.54
N MET A 180 24.51 3.11 -14.47
CA MET A 180 23.79 2.19 -15.36
C MET A 180 23.47 0.87 -14.63
N VAL A 181 22.21 0.46 -14.67
CA VAL A 181 21.71 -0.80 -14.12
C VAL A 181 21.16 -1.69 -15.22
N ALA A 182 21.39 -3.00 -15.09
CA ALA A 182 20.90 -3.98 -16.05
C ALA A 182 19.37 -4.03 -16.06
N THR A 183 18.79 -4.04 -17.27
CA THR A 183 17.38 -4.35 -17.49
C THR A 183 17.22 -5.82 -17.82
N PHE A 184 16.06 -6.39 -17.49
CA PHE A 184 15.75 -7.78 -17.72
C PHE A 184 14.39 -7.90 -18.39
N ASN A 185 14.30 -8.75 -19.41
CA ASN A 185 13.03 -9.08 -20.03
C ASN A 185 12.19 -10.02 -19.14
N ASP A 186 10.96 -10.29 -19.57
CA ASP A 186 10.01 -11.21 -18.90
C ASP A 186 10.56 -12.63 -18.66
N LYS A 187 11.63 -13.02 -19.36
CA LYS A 187 12.32 -14.31 -19.21
C LYS A 187 13.51 -14.25 -18.24
N GLY A 188 13.70 -13.12 -17.56
CA GLY A 188 14.79 -12.88 -16.62
C GLY A 188 16.16 -12.77 -17.29
N LYS A 189 16.23 -12.57 -18.61
CA LYS A 189 17.50 -12.39 -19.32
C LYS A 189 17.82 -10.91 -19.43
N LYS A 190 19.09 -10.56 -19.19
CA LYS A 190 19.59 -9.21 -19.44
C LYS A 190 19.30 -8.82 -20.89
N ASP A 191 18.61 -7.71 -21.08
CA ASP A 191 18.20 -7.21 -22.41
C ASP A 191 18.65 -5.77 -22.68
N GLY A 192 19.29 -5.14 -21.70
CA GLY A 192 19.81 -3.79 -21.82
C GLY A 192 20.38 -3.26 -20.52
N GLU A 193 20.62 -1.95 -20.53
CA GLU A 193 20.97 -1.17 -19.34
C GLU A 193 20.23 0.16 -19.42
N MET A 194 19.85 0.70 -18.26
CA MET A 194 19.24 2.01 -18.13
C MET A 194 19.87 2.75 -16.96
N PRO A 195 19.80 4.09 -16.92
CA PRO A 195 20.14 4.84 -15.71
C PRO A 195 19.35 4.33 -14.51
N LEU A 196 19.98 4.34 -13.35
CA LEU A 196 19.32 4.04 -12.09
C LEU A 196 18.18 5.05 -11.90
N GLU A 197 17.02 4.53 -11.56
CA GLU A 197 15.87 5.33 -11.17
C GLU A 197 15.55 5.09 -9.70
N PHE A 198 15.24 6.17 -8.98
CA PHE A 198 14.78 6.05 -7.61
C PHE A 198 13.43 5.34 -7.56
N ASN A 199 13.33 4.34 -6.72
CA ASN A 199 12.10 3.70 -6.29
C ASN A 199 12.31 3.15 -4.87
N PHE A 200 11.27 2.65 -4.22
CA PHE A 200 11.43 2.11 -2.87
C PHE A 200 12.28 0.83 -2.81
N GLY A 201 12.68 0.27 -3.95
CA GLY A 201 13.62 -0.84 -4.08
C GLY A 201 15.04 -0.39 -3.78
N VAL A 202 15.43 0.79 -4.25
CA VAL A 202 16.70 1.44 -3.88
C VAL A 202 16.79 1.60 -2.36
N LEU A 203 15.71 2.06 -1.73
CA LEU A 203 15.64 2.11 -0.26
C LEU A 203 15.72 0.71 0.36
N ARG A 204 15.01 -0.27 -0.21
CA ARG A 204 14.99 -1.65 0.29
C ARG A 204 16.37 -2.30 0.32
N THR A 205 17.28 -1.90 -0.57
CA THR A 205 18.68 -2.36 -0.57
C THR A 205 19.39 -2.14 0.78
N PHE A 206 19.08 -1.03 1.45
CA PHE A 206 19.68 -0.69 2.76
C PHE A 206 18.92 -1.28 3.94
N PHE A 207 17.71 -1.82 3.71
CA PHE A 207 16.86 -2.45 4.72
C PHE A 207 16.36 -3.81 4.22
N PRO A 208 17.25 -4.80 3.99
CA PRO A 208 16.87 -6.07 3.39
C PRO A 208 15.94 -6.90 4.29
N LYS A 209 15.18 -7.83 3.70
CA LYS A 209 14.22 -8.67 4.43
C LYS A 209 14.87 -9.42 5.60
N VAL A 210 16.03 -10.02 5.35
CA VAL A 210 16.87 -10.66 6.36
C VAL A 210 18.32 -10.34 6.03
N SER A 211 19.09 -9.92 7.03
CA SER A 211 20.57 -9.91 7.00
C SER A 211 21.05 -10.30 8.40
N ASN A 212 22.09 -11.15 8.49
CA ASN A 212 22.65 -11.66 9.75
C ASN A 212 21.59 -12.19 10.73
N ASN A 213 20.64 -13.01 10.24
CA ASN A 213 19.51 -13.58 11.00
C ASN A 213 18.57 -12.55 11.66
N ARG A 214 18.60 -11.28 11.22
CA ARG A 214 17.70 -10.21 11.68
C ARG A 214 16.86 -9.68 10.53
N THR A 215 15.62 -9.30 10.82
CA THR A 215 14.74 -8.65 9.84
C THR A 215 14.76 -7.13 9.99
N PHE A 216 14.80 -6.43 8.87
CA PHE A 216 14.76 -4.96 8.81
C PHE A 216 13.40 -4.44 8.32
N ASP A 217 12.40 -5.32 8.21
CA ASP A 217 11.06 -5.02 7.71
C ASP A 217 10.39 -3.90 8.50
N LYS A 218 10.55 -3.87 9.83
CA LYS A 218 9.98 -2.81 10.67
C LYS A 218 10.61 -1.44 10.38
N TYR A 219 11.93 -1.38 10.20
CA TYR A 219 12.63 -0.13 9.89
C TYR A 219 12.26 0.36 8.49
N PHE A 220 12.20 -0.55 7.51
CA PHE A 220 11.76 -0.23 6.16
C PHE A 220 10.34 0.35 6.15
N LEU A 221 9.38 -0.34 6.78
CA LEU A 221 7.99 0.12 6.84
C LEU A 221 7.84 1.44 7.62
N ASP A 222 8.62 1.66 8.68
CA ASP A 222 8.64 2.95 9.40
C ASP A 222 9.15 4.10 8.50
N ILE A 223 10.21 3.86 7.73
CA ILE A 223 10.70 4.86 6.76
C ILE A 223 9.66 5.11 5.67
N VAL A 224 9.05 4.07 5.11
CA VAL A 224 7.96 4.20 4.14
C VAL A 224 6.83 5.07 4.73
N ASN A 225 6.40 4.79 5.95
CA ASN A 225 5.40 5.61 6.66
C ASN A 225 5.83 7.07 6.74
N LYS A 226 7.07 7.35 7.18
CA LYS A 226 7.60 8.71 7.30
C LYS A 226 7.67 9.43 5.95
N ILE A 227 8.07 8.72 4.88
CA ILE A 227 8.08 9.26 3.52
C ILE A 227 6.67 9.63 3.09
N PHE A 228 5.69 8.71 3.15
CA PHE A 228 4.32 9.03 2.73
C PHE A 228 3.71 10.16 3.57
N THR A 229 3.92 10.18 4.89
CA THR A 229 3.36 11.17 5.82
C THR A 229 4.18 12.46 5.96
N ASN A 230 5.28 12.62 5.21
CA ASN A 230 6.18 13.79 5.26
C ASN A 230 6.75 14.06 6.67
N LYS A 231 7.08 13.00 7.40
CA LYS A 231 7.76 13.10 8.70
C LYS A 231 9.27 13.05 8.50
N PRO A 232 10.05 13.74 9.35
CA PRO A 232 11.50 13.70 9.28
C PRO A 232 12.01 12.28 9.56
N ILE A 233 13.09 11.92 8.86
CA ILE A 233 13.84 10.69 9.09
C ILE A 233 15.18 11.11 9.66
N ASN A 234 15.63 10.41 10.71
CA ASN A 234 16.92 10.71 11.33
C ASN A 234 18.06 10.39 10.34
N TYR A 235 18.91 11.40 10.11
CA TYR A 235 20.00 11.30 9.13
C TYR A 235 21.05 10.27 9.54
N ASP A 236 21.51 10.31 10.79
CA ASP A 236 22.53 9.39 11.32
C ASP A 236 22.05 7.93 11.27
N PHE A 237 20.76 7.72 11.52
CA PHE A 237 20.11 6.43 11.39
C PHE A 237 20.23 5.91 9.95
N LEU A 238 19.87 6.71 8.93
CA LEU A 238 20.00 6.30 7.53
C LEU A 238 21.46 6.04 7.16
N LEU A 239 22.37 6.93 7.58
CA LEU A 239 23.79 6.83 7.27
C LEU A 239 24.39 5.53 7.83
N ASN A 240 24.00 5.12 9.04
CA ASN A 240 24.45 3.87 9.63
C ASN A 240 24.09 2.65 8.76
N PHE A 241 22.87 2.58 8.23
CA PHE A 241 22.44 1.46 7.34
C PHE A 241 23.14 1.49 5.99
N ILE A 242 23.33 2.69 5.41
CA ILE A 242 24.05 2.85 4.14
C ILE A 242 25.51 2.42 4.32
N MET A 243 26.18 2.89 5.37
CA MET A 243 27.56 2.53 5.67
C MET A 243 27.73 1.05 5.99
N GLN A 244 26.75 0.44 6.66
CA GLN A 244 26.74 -1.00 6.88
C GLN A 244 26.72 -1.75 5.53
N LYS A 245 25.84 -1.38 4.61
CA LYS A 245 25.76 -2.03 3.28
C LYS A 245 27.06 -1.88 2.50
N ILE A 246 27.66 -0.69 2.50
CA ILE A 246 28.94 -0.42 1.84
C ILE A 246 30.05 -1.31 2.41
N ARG A 247 30.13 -1.45 3.74
CA ARG A 247 31.11 -2.32 4.41
C ARG A 247 30.89 -3.78 4.08
N ASP A 248 29.64 -4.24 4.12
CA ASP A 248 29.28 -5.63 3.80
C ASP A 248 29.66 -5.96 2.34
N ASP A 249 29.44 -5.04 1.40
CA ASP A 249 29.82 -5.22 -0.01
C ASP A 249 31.33 -5.18 -0.21
N PHE A 250 32.05 -4.34 0.53
CA PHE A 250 33.51 -4.28 0.46
C PHE A 250 34.18 -5.54 1.02
N ILE A 251 33.58 -6.18 2.02
CA ILE A 251 34.13 -7.41 2.62
C ILE A 251 33.84 -8.64 1.75
N ASN A 252 32.67 -8.67 1.09
CA ASN A 252 32.20 -9.83 0.33
C ASN A 252 32.46 -9.75 -1.19
N GLY A 253 32.91 -8.59 -1.70
CA GLY A 253 33.31 -8.38 -3.09
C GLY A 253 34.77 -8.68 -3.33
#